data_AF-A0A392STB4-F1
#
_entry.id   AF-A0A392STB4-F1
#
_cell.length_a   1.000
_cell.length_b   1.000
_cell.length_c   1.000
_cell.angle_alpha   90.00
_cell.angle_beta   90.00
_cell.angle_gamma   90.00
#
_symmetry.space_group_name_H-M   'P 1'
#
loop_
_entity.id
_entity.type
_entity.pdbx_description
1 polymer ?
#
loop_
_entity_poly.entity_id
_entity_poly.type
_entity_poly.pdbx_seq_one_letter_code
_entity_poly.pdbx_strand_id
1 'polypeptide(L)' 'EVSSSQFRNAIAQIQLLNPNVDLVLDGLDEEKEVRDGRIATPPTDDN' A
#
# COMPACT_ATOMS: atom_id res chain seq x y z
N GLU A 1 -6.25 -7.34 13.92
CA GLU A 1 -4.77 -7.27 13.79
C GLU A 1 -4.15 -8.18 12.73
N VAL A 2 -4.93 -8.98 11.97
CA VAL A 2 -4.40 -9.85 10.89
C VAL A 2 -4.22 -9.09 9.56
N SER A 3 -5.04 -8.06 9.31
CA SER A 3 -4.96 -7.26 8.08
C SER A 3 -3.61 -6.53 7.97
N SER A 4 -3.25 -5.80 9.03
CA SER A 4 -1.98 -5.07 9.11
C SER A 4 -0.75 -5.96 8.92
N SER A 5 -0.81 -7.23 9.35
CA SER A 5 0.29 -8.17 9.14
C SER A 5 0.40 -8.67 7.70
N GLN A 6 -0.72 -8.87 7.00
CA GLN A 6 -0.74 -9.21 5.57
C GLN A 6 -0.21 -8.04 4.72
N PHE A 7 -0.65 -6.82 5.01
CA PHE A 7 -0.19 -5.61 4.31
C PHE A 7 1.34 -5.44 4.43
N ARG A 8 1.88 -5.53 5.65
CA ARG A 8 3.33 -5.46 5.87
C ARG A 8 4.09 -6.61 5.19
N ASN A 9 3.51 -7.80 5.18
CA ASN A 9 4.11 -8.95 4.50
C ASN A 9 4.20 -8.73 2.98
N ALA A 10 3.15 -8.18 2.36
CA ALA A 10 3.16 -7.84 0.94
C ALA A 10 4.25 -6.80 0.61
N ILE A 11 4.40 -5.75 1.43
CA ILE A 11 5.48 -4.76 1.27
C ILE A 11 6.85 -5.43 1.31
N ALA A 12 7.09 -6.30 2.29
CA ALA A 12 8.36 -7.02 2.42
C ALA A 12 8.65 -7.92 1.22
N GLN A 13 7.64 -8.61 0.68
CA GLN A 13 7.79 -9.42 -0.53
C GLN A 13 8.16 -8.54 -1.75
N ILE A 14 7.51 -7.39 -1.91
CA ILE A 14 7.79 -6.47 -3.02
C ILE A 14 9.22 -5.92 -2.93
N GLN A 15 9.68 -5.53 -1.73
CA GLN A 15 11.06 -5.10 -1.51
C GLN A 15 12.07 -6.18 -1.86
N LEU A 16 11.80 -7.43 -1.45
CA LEU A 16 12.68 -8.58 -1.74
C LEU A 16 12.78 -8.86 -3.25
N LEU A 17 11.66 -8.78 -3.97
CA LEU A 17 11.62 -9.04 -5.41
C LEU A 17 12.20 -7.89 -6.25
N ASN A 18 12.31 -6.69 -5.69
CA ASN A 18 12.79 -5.49 -6.39
C ASN A 18 13.99 -4.85 -5.66
N PRO A 19 15.13 -5.55 -5.52
CA PRO A 19 16.25 -5.10 -4.69
C PRO A 19 16.96 -3.83 -5.20
N ASN A 20 16.72 -3.44 -6.45
CA ASN A 20 17.32 -2.25 -7.07
C ASN A 20 16.33 -1.07 -7.18
N VAL A 21 15.11 -1.21 -6.65
CA VAL A 21 14.08 -0.18 -6.70
C VAL A 21 13.88 0.36 -5.29
N ASP A 22 14.04 1.67 -5.14
CA ASP A 22 13.67 2.34 -3.90
C ASP A 22 12.15 2.49 -3.83
N LEU A 23 11.52 1.72 -2.94
CA LEU A 23 10.08 1.76 -2.74
C LEU A 23 9.72 2.90 -1.79
N VAL A 24 8.99 3.89 -2.31
CA VAL A 24 8.43 4.98 -1.52
C VAL A 24 7.25 4.45 -0.71
N LEU A 25 7.44 4.31 0.60
CA LEU A 25 6.40 3.85 1.54
C LEU A 25 5.70 5.00 2.26
N ASP A 26 6.13 6.24 2.04
CA ASP A 26 5.55 7.40 2.70
C ASP A 26 4.08 7.58 2.30
N GLY A 27 3.20 7.70 3.30
CA GLY A 27 1.77 7.86 3.10
C GLY A 27 1.02 6.62 2.60
N LEU A 28 1.72 5.48 2.41
CA LEU A 28 1.13 4.19 2.06
C LEU A 28 0.34 3.64 3.26
N ASP A 29 -0.87 3.19 2.99
CA ASP A 29 -1.80 2.69 4.00
C ASP A 29 -2.64 1.56 3.40
N GLU A 30 -3.03 0.59 4.22
CA GLU A 30 -3.81 -0.57 3.78
C GLU A 30 -5.20 -0.17 3.25
N GLU A 31 -5.78 0.89 3.79
CA GLU A 31 -7.11 1.37 3.42
C GLU A 31 -7.08 2.30 2.19
N LYS A 32 -5.90 2.67 1.69
CA LYS A 32 -5.75 3.56 0.53
C LYS A 32 -5.63 2.79 -0.77
N GLU A 33 -6.16 3.39 -1.83
CA GLU A 33 -6.12 2.85 -3.19
C GLU A 33 -5.15 3.64 -4.08
N VAL A 34 -4.67 3.00 -5.16
CA VAL A 34 -3.95 3.70 -6.22
C VAL A 34 -4.95 4.12 -7.29
N ARG A 35 -5.14 5.44 -7.46
CA ARG A 35 -6.02 6.05 -8.47
C ARG A 35 -5.20 7.04 -9.30
N ASP A 36 -5.23 6.90 -10.62
CA ASP A 36 -4.48 7.75 -11.56
C ASP A 36 -2.98 7.84 -11.23
N GLY A 37 -2.38 6.74 -10.75
CA GLY A 37 -0.97 6.68 -10.36
C GLY A 37 -0.63 7.40 -9.05
N ARG A 38 -1.64 7.78 -8.25
CA ARG A 38 -1.48 8.42 -6.94
C ARG A 38 -2.16 7.59 -5.86
N ILE A 39 -1.57 7.59 -4.66
CA ILE A 39 -2.20 7.00 -3.47
C ILE A 39 -3.28 7.97 -3.00
N ALA A 40 -4.54 7.51 -2.97
CA ALA A 40 -5.70 8.28 -2.58
C ALA A 40 -6.50 7.55 -1.50
N THR A 41 -7.15 8.30 -0.63
CA THR A 41 -8.19 7.75 0.24
C THR A 41 -9.38 7.35 -0.64
N PRO A 42 -9.92 6.14 -0.50
CA PRO A 42 -11.11 5.73 -1.24
C PRO A 42 -12.24 6.73 -0.97
N PRO A 43 -13.11 7.00 -1.96
CA PRO A 43 -14.30 7.80 -1.69
C PRO A 43 -15.11 7.11 -0.58
N THR A 44 -15.53 7.87 0.42
CA THR A 44 -16.50 7.37 1.39
C THR A 44 -17.74 6.97 0.60
N ASP A 45 -18.21 5.74 0.79
CA ASP A 45 -19.51 5.32 0.26
C ASP A 45 -20.57 6.12 1.02
N ASP A 46 -20.89 7.32 0.54
CA ASP A 46 -22.02 8.12 0.99
C ASP A 46 -23.28 7.43 0.46
N ASN A 47 -23.80 6.47 1.23
CA ASN A 47 -25.10 5.84 0.99
C ASN A 47 -26.23 6.54 1.75
#